data_AF-A0A0L0DPR8-F1
#
_entry.id   AF-A0A0L0DPR8-F1
#
_cell.length_a   1.000
_cell.length_b   1.000
_cell.length_c   1.000
_cell.angle_alpha   90.00
_cell.angle_beta   90.00
_cell.angle_gamma   90.00
#
_symmetry.space_group_name_H-M   'P 1'
#
loop_
_entity.id
_entity.type
_entity.pdbx_description
1 polymer ?
#
loop_
_entity_poly.entity_id
_entity_poly.type
_entity_poly.pdbx_seq_one_letter_code
_entity_poly.pdbx_strand_id
1 'polypeptide(L)'
;MPAKGGKKKKTDGLKAAKARAEEAERTLRLLRHELATATAAVTAHAETKADLVAENQVLSDRIETLEREHDVVVARLQGVNSEQEKQIKSLNKQLRQMHDKSSAEKLELADKYEVRIRQLNGELADAHKEIEERNEERAAIDKWRKLRDKMANDLVHLKADVEDRDKRHKEDLLDMRRQQQLEKRYWNLEKDKEIAQIREDAARRAEDDMDDKIKHIIALNAELQRSRALQEKKAAELARKNEIYVRKNKELLRDKELHMQMHEQSARKAQRMAKRIAEADAKILSLEHALTAVVHEFDEERERLLQQTAIELEDTQLDAEGLRKLLALKNKELAHIRALARRVLNQRTELEQFLLDSLEYVKGQITARAAKAELADKAAYEAQLRDAAAGLAPYPPIRPAGAADPARAVVRKLTSLRTTARAAPVSESSRAAANPPPSTPDSRYREPGTFLTQLVESESESSADEHDVLGGRARVVDSAFAVDIRALSWDEREAVLRLLIAKLNGVNVDAPPGVASQASPVSVAPAGRSSPSRPTPTPLGGYRAAKTRVLSGGASQRVRATSPLVATAASPQPLRKRRA
;
A
#
# COMPACT_ATOMS: atom_id res chain seq x y z
N MET A 1 41.91 151.17 58.55
CA MET A 1 41.79 152.65 58.47
C MET A 1 41.83 153.08 56.99
N PRO A 2 41.31 154.28 56.63
CA PRO A 2 41.02 154.70 55.24
C PRO A 2 42.29 155.25 54.53
N ALA A 3 42.32 155.89 53.34
CA ALA A 3 41.29 156.52 52.49
C ALA A 3 41.75 156.73 51.00
N LYS A 4 40.78 157.00 50.11
CA LYS A 4 40.80 157.84 48.88
C LYS A 4 42.00 157.82 47.89
N GLY A 5 41.70 157.50 46.61
CA GLY A 5 41.76 158.53 45.53
C GLY A 5 42.66 158.32 44.27
N GLY A 6 42.04 157.98 43.12
CA GLY A 6 42.22 158.70 41.84
C GLY A 6 43.27 158.28 40.77
N LYS A 7 42.80 157.67 39.64
CA LYS A 7 43.30 157.71 38.22
C LYS A 7 44.78 157.29 37.95
N LYS A 8 45.18 156.57 36.87
CA LYS A 8 44.61 156.35 35.51
C LYS A 8 45.37 155.20 34.76
N LYS A 9 44.73 154.60 33.74
CA LYS A 9 45.33 153.92 32.53
C LYS A 9 45.94 152.50 32.72
N LYS A 10 46.15 151.69 31.67
CA LYS A 10 45.19 150.94 30.81
C LYS A 10 45.94 149.72 30.17
N THR A 11 45.21 148.69 29.74
CA THR A 11 45.59 147.55 28.84
C THR A 11 46.67 146.57 29.27
N ASP A 12 46.25 145.35 29.66
CA ASP A 12 46.79 144.10 29.10
C ASP A 12 45.81 142.93 29.34
N GLY A 13 45.66 141.98 28.40
CA GLY A 13 44.64 140.93 28.56
C GLY A 13 44.43 139.91 27.42
N LEU A 14 45.18 139.97 26.31
CA LEU A 14 44.90 139.14 25.13
C LEU A 14 45.76 137.86 24.97
N LYS A 15 46.84 137.70 25.76
CA LYS A 15 47.82 136.61 25.55
C LYS A 15 47.50 135.32 26.31
N ALA A 16 46.88 135.39 27.49
CA ALA A 16 46.53 134.21 28.30
C ALA A 16 45.44 133.32 27.68
N ALA A 17 44.67 133.83 26.72
CA ALA A 17 43.68 133.06 25.98
C ALA A 17 44.30 132.12 24.93
N LYS A 18 45.50 132.45 24.41
CA LYS A 18 46.08 131.75 23.24
C LYS A 18 46.77 130.44 23.59
N ALA A 19 47.52 130.38 24.70
CA ALA A 19 48.16 129.14 25.17
C ALA A 19 47.12 128.08 25.59
N ARG A 20 46.05 128.50 26.29
CA ARG A 20 44.92 127.63 26.63
C ARG A 20 44.18 127.10 25.40
N ALA A 21 44.15 127.85 24.29
CA ALA A 21 43.59 127.37 23.03
C ALA A 21 44.46 126.27 22.39
N GLU A 22 45.79 126.39 22.41
CA GLU A 22 46.68 125.35 21.86
C GLU A 22 46.72 124.07 22.72
N GLU A 23 46.64 124.20 24.05
CA GLU A 23 46.47 123.04 24.95
C GLU A 23 45.10 122.37 24.75
N ALA A 24 44.03 123.16 24.58
CA ALA A 24 42.71 122.65 24.20
C ALA A 24 42.72 121.98 22.81
N GLU A 25 43.50 122.47 21.85
CA GLU A 25 43.66 121.80 20.55
C GLU A 25 44.43 120.48 20.65
N ARG A 26 45.47 120.40 21.48
CA ARG A 26 46.22 119.14 21.68
C ARG A 26 45.37 118.10 22.39
N THR A 27 44.63 118.49 23.44
CA THR A 27 43.68 117.59 24.10
C THR A 27 42.53 117.22 23.16
N LEU A 28 42.00 118.14 22.34
CA LEU A 28 41.03 117.81 21.28
C LEU A 28 41.59 116.84 20.23
N ARG A 29 42.88 116.92 19.87
CA ARG A 29 43.50 115.97 18.93
C ARG A 29 43.69 114.59 19.56
N LEU A 30 44.10 114.52 20.83
CA LEU A 30 44.16 113.26 21.58
C LEU A 30 42.76 112.64 21.74
N LEU A 31 41.77 113.41 22.20
CA LEU A 31 40.37 112.97 22.31
C LEU A 31 39.79 112.55 20.94
N ARG A 32 40.16 113.23 19.84
CA ARG A 32 39.77 112.79 18.48
C ARG A 32 40.47 111.50 18.06
N HIS A 33 41.72 111.28 18.45
CA HIS A 33 42.43 110.03 18.17
C HIS A 33 41.88 108.88 19.02
N GLU A 34 41.65 109.11 20.32
CA GLU A 34 41.00 108.17 21.23
C GLU A 34 39.60 107.82 20.74
N LEU A 35 38.80 108.81 20.34
CA LEU A 35 37.50 108.61 19.71
C LEU A 35 37.63 107.85 18.37
N ALA A 36 38.63 108.14 17.53
CA ALA A 36 38.88 107.40 16.30
C ALA A 36 39.25 105.92 16.57
N THR A 37 40.12 105.65 17.54
CA THR A 37 40.49 104.29 17.95
C THR A 37 39.34 103.56 18.63
N ALA A 38 38.52 104.26 19.41
CA ALA A 38 37.32 103.69 20.03
C ALA A 38 36.25 103.40 18.97
N THR A 39 36.06 104.27 17.97
CA THR A 39 35.16 103.99 16.84
C THR A 39 35.68 102.83 16.00
N ALA A 40 36.99 102.74 15.74
CA ALA A 40 37.59 101.61 15.02
C ALA A 40 37.46 100.28 15.78
N ALA A 41 37.61 100.29 17.11
CA ALA A 41 37.34 99.13 17.95
C ALA A 41 35.85 98.77 17.97
N VAL A 42 34.95 99.76 18.01
CA VAL A 42 33.49 99.53 17.92
C VAL A 42 33.09 98.99 16.55
N THR A 43 33.69 99.44 15.45
CA THR A 43 33.42 98.86 14.12
C THR A 43 33.97 97.44 14.02
N ALA A 44 35.19 97.17 14.49
CA ALA A 44 35.74 95.81 14.51
C ALA A 44 34.94 94.85 15.42
N HIS A 45 34.40 95.34 16.55
CA HIS A 45 33.48 94.58 17.39
C HIS A 45 32.08 94.42 16.77
N ALA A 46 31.62 95.37 15.96
CA ALA A 46 30.38 95.24 15.20
C ALA A 46 30.53 94.24 14.04
N GLU A 47 31.66 94.25 13.34
CA GLU A 47 32.04 93.31 12.27
C GLU A 47 32.17 91.88 12.82
N THR A 48 33.00 91.66 13.84
CA THR A 48 33.11 90.32 14.48
C THR A 48 31.81 89.82 15.09
N LYS A 49 30.94 90.72 15.59
CA LYS A 49 29.58 90.35 16.01
C LYS A 49 28.68 90.00 14.82
N ALA A 50 28.80 90.69 13.69
CA ALA A 50 28.06 90.38 12.47
C ALA A 50 28.51 89.02 11.88
N ASP A 51 29.82 88.74 11.87
CA ASP A 51 30.38 87.46 11.46
C ASP A 51 29.87 86.31 12.34
N LEU A 52 29.89 86.48 13.67
CA LEU A 52 29.33 85.50 14.60
C LEU A 52 27.81 85.33 14.44
N VAL A 53 27.06 86.38 14.11
CA VAL A 53 25.63 86.26 13.80
C VAL A 53 25.41 85.50 12.49
N ALA A 54 26.19 85.77 11.45
CA ALA A 54 26.14 85.06 10.18
C ALA A 54 26.53 83.58 10.34
N GLU A 55 27.58 83.28 11.13
CA GLU A 55 27.98 81.91 11.44
C GLU A 55 26.88 81.16 12.23
N ASN A 56 26.27 81.79 13.25
CA ASN A 56 25.14 81.22 13.98
C ASN A 56 23.89 81.02 13.09
N GLN A 57 23.65 81.88 12.11
CA GLN A 57 22.60 81.66 11.10
C GLN A 57 22.93 80.46 10.21
N VAL A 58 24.15 80.36 9.67
CA VAL A 58 24.59 79.21 8.86
C VAL A 58 24.54 77.89 9.65
N LEU A 59 24.90 77.91 10.94
CA LEU A 59 24.76 76.75 11.82
C LEU A 59 23.29 76.39 12.09
N SER A 60 22.41 77.38 12.23
CA SER A 60 20.97 77.16 12.41
C SER A 60 20.37 76.55 11.14
N ASP A 61 20.62 77.15 9.97
CA ASP A 61 20.23 76.61 8.67
C ASP A 61 20.74 75.17 8.48
N ARG A 62 21.99 74.89 8.91
CA ARG A 62 22.57 73.55 8.83
C ARG A 62 21.85 72.57 9.75
N ILE A 63 21.52 72.94 10.99
CA ILE A 63 20.72 72.12 11.90
C ILE A 63 19.36 71.83 11.28
N GLU A 64 18.64 72.84 10.78
CA GLU A 64 17.33 72.61 10.16
C GLU A 64 17.41 71.72 8.91
N THR A 65 18.49 71.79 8.10
CA THR A 65 18.67 70.84 6.99
C THR A 65 18.88 69.42 7.47
N LEU A 66 19.64 69.22 8.54
CA LEU A 66 19.90 67.90 9.12
C LEU A 66 18.65 67.32 9.81
N GLU A 67 17.82 68.17 10.44
CA GLU A 67 16.52 67.76 11.01
C GLU A 67 15.57 67.31 9.89
N ARG A 68 15.47 68.07 8.79
CA ARG A 68 14.68 67.67 7.61
C ARG A 68 15.19 66.37 6.97
N GLU A 69 16.51 66.20 6.85
CA GLU A 69 17.12 64.96 6.35
C GLU A 69 16.84 63.77 7.29
N HIS A 70 16.93 63.98 8.60
CA HIS A 70 16.62 62.98 9.62
C HIS A 70 15.13 62.57 9.59
N ASP A 71 14.21 63.52 9.50
CA ASP A 71 12.77 63.26 9.42
C ASP A 71 12.41 62.46 8.15
N VAL A 72 13.06 62.74 7.01
CA VAL A 72 12.90 61.95 5.78
C VAL A 72 13.41 60.51 5.97
N VAL A 73 14.54 60.31 6.66
CA VAL A 73 15.06 58.97 6.99
C VAL A 73 14.13 58.23 7.95
N VAL A 74 13.64 58.89 9.00
CA VAL A 74 12.70 58.32 9.98
C VAL A 74 11.38 57.95 9.30
N ALA A 75 10.80 58.83 8.47
CA ALA A 75 9.58 58.54 7.72
C ALA A 75 9.74 57.33 6.79
N ARG A 76 10.90 57.22 6.12
CA ARG A 76 11.22 56.05 5.28
C ARG A 76 11.34 54.75 6.10
N LEU A 77 12.01 54.79 7.26
CA LEU A 77 12.15 53.63 8.15
C LEU A 77 10.79 53.22 8.75
N GLN A 78 9.96 54.18 9.16
CA GLN A 78 8.58 53.93 9.60
C GLN A 78 7.74 53.32 8.48
N GLY A 79 7.88 53.79 7.24
CA GLY A 79 7.24 53.22 6.06
C GLY A 79 7.58 51.73 5.89
N VAL A 80 8.89 51.41 5.83
CA VAL A 80 9.40 50.03 5.70
C VAL A 80 8.96 49.16 6.87
N ASN A 81 9.04 49.65 8.12
CA ASN A 81 8.55 48.91 9.29
C ASN A 81 7.04 48.64 9.19
N SER A 82 6.24 49.59 8.70
CA SER A 82 4.79 49.39 8.50
C SER A 82 4.49 48.34 7.43
N GLU A 83 5.32 48.23 6.39
CA GLU A 83 5.20 47.23 5.33
C GLU A 83 5.61 45.84 5.83
N GLN A 84 6.72 45.76 6.56
CA GLN A 84 7.17 44.53 7.22
C GLN A 84 6.15 44.05 8.25
N GLU A 85 5.55 44.93 9.05
CA GLU A 85 4.45 44.58 9.94
C GLU A 85 3.22 44.04 9.19
N LYS A 86 2.83 44.67 8.06
CA LYS A 86 1.72 44.17 7.22
C LYS A 86 2.04 42.78 6.67
N GLN A 87 3.28 42.54 6.23
CA GLN A 87 3.75 41.23 5.78
C GLN A 87 3.76 40.20 6.91
N ILE A 88 4.27 40.53 8.10
CA ILE A 88 4.25 39.67 9.28
C ILE A 88 2.80 39.34 9.68
N LYS A 89 1.88 40.31 9.63
CA LYS A 89 0.45 40.12 9.90
C LYS A 89 -0.21 39.22 8.85
N SER A 90 0.14 39.35 7.56
CA SER A 90 -0.40 38.48 6.50
C SER A 90 0.15 37.06 6.56
N LEU A 91 1.45 36.88 6.78
CA LEU A 91 2.10 35.59 6.96
C LEU A 91 1.58 34.86 8.19
N ASN A 92 1.44 35.54 9.34
CA ASN A 92 0.82 34.94 10.53
C ASN A 92 -0.65 34.54 10.30
N LYS A 93 -1.41 35.31 9.50
CA LYS A 93 -2.78 34.93 9.12
C LYS A 93 -2.79 33.69 8.24
N GLN A 94 -1.89 33.59 7.25
CA GLN A 94 -1.73 32.40 6.41
C GLN A 94 -1.30 31.18 7.24
N LEU A 95 -0.36 31.35 8.17
CA LEU A 95 0.14 30.28 9.04
C LEU A 95 -0.99 29.71 9.91
N ARG A 96 -1.82 30.58 10.51
CA ARG A 96 -3.03 30.18 11.25
C ARG A 96 -4.02 29.45 10.36
N GLN A 97 -4.35 30.01 9.18
CA GLN A 97 -5.27 29.35 8.24
C GLN A 97 -4.78 27.96 7.78
N MET A 98 -3.47 27.77 7.59
CA MET A 98 -2.89 26.47 7.26
C MET A 98 -2.93 25.50 8.46
N HIS A 99 -2.65 26.01 9.67
CA HIS A 99 -2.77 25.23 10.90
C HIS A 99 -4.21 24.77 11.16
N ASP A 100 -5.19 25.68 11.04
CA ASP A 100 -6.62 25.40 11.27
C ASP A 100 -7.17 24.40 10.25
N LYS A 101 -6.81 24.55 8.96
CA LYS A 101 -7.12 23.56 7.92
C LYS A 101 -6.53 22.19 8.24
N SER A 102 -5.23 22.14 8.57
CA SER A 102 -4.57 20.88 8.92
C SER A 102 -5.16 20.24 10.18
N SER A 103 -5.64 21.03 11.15
CA SER A 103 -6.33 20.48 12.33
C SER A 103 -7.72 19.95 12.00
N ALA A 104 -8.46 20.62 11.11
CA ALA A 104 -9.76 20.14 10.63
C ALA A 104 -9.62 18.84 9.82
N GLU A 105 -8.67 18.77 8.89
CA GLU A 105 -8.34 17.57 8.11
C GLU A 105 -7.96 16.39 9.01
N LYS A 106 -7.15 16.63 10.07
CA LYS A 106 -6.80 15.60 11.06
C LYS A 106 -8.01 15.13 11.87
N LEU A 107 -8.91 16.03 12.25
CA LEU A 107 -10.12 15.70 13.00
C LEU A 107 -11.08 14.87 12.13
N GLU A 108 -11.35 15.31 10.89
CA GLU A 108 -12.16 14.54 9.94
C GLU A 108 -11.57 13.14 9.66
N LEU A 109 -10.23 13.04 9.57
CA LEU A 109 -9.57 11.76 9.34
C LEU A 109 -9.67 10.85 10.58
N ALA A 110 -9.57 11.42 11.78
CA ALA A 110 -9.82 10.70 13.03
C ALA A 110 -11.27 10.19 13.10
N ASP A 111 -12.26 11.05 12.83
CA ASP A 111 -13.69 10.67 12.80
C ASP A 111 -13.96 9.54 11.80
N LYS A 112 -13.39 9.61 10.59
CA LYS A 112 -13.49 8.56 9.55
C LYS A 112 -12.91 7.23 10.05
N TYR A 113 -11.75 7.24 10.71
CA TYR A 113 -11.15 6.04 11.27
C TYR A 113 -11.90 5.52 12.50
N GLU A 114 -12.42 6.39 13.37
CA GLU A 114 -13.27 5.96 14.49
C GLU A 114 -14.54 5.28 14.01
N VAL A 115 -15.24 5.84 13.02
CA VAL A 115 -16.42 5.19 12.42
C VAL A 115 -16.04 3.84 11.81
N ARG A 116 -14.90 3.74 11.11
CA ARG A 116 -14.44 2.47 10.54
C ARG A 116 -14.08 1.43 11.61
N ILE A 117 -13.45 1.85 12.71
CA ILE A 117 -13.16 0.99 13.86
C ILE A 117 -14.45 0.50 14.52
N ARG A 118 -15.44 1.38 14.73
CA ARG A 118 -16.76 1.01 15.27
C ARG A 118 -17.48 0.02 14.35
N GLN A 119 -17.42 0.21 13.03
CA GLN A 119 -17.97 -0.73 12.04
C GLN A 119 -17.30 -2.11 12.12
N LEU A 120 -15.97 -2.16 12.05
CA LEU A 120 -15.21 -3.41 12.13
C LEU A 120 -15.45 -4.16 13.45
N ASN A 121 -15.54 -3.43 14.56
CA ASN A 121 -15.89 -4.02 15.87
C ASN A 121 -17.32 -4.57 15.90
N GLY A 122 -18.26 -3.94 15.18
CA GLY A 122 -19.62 -4.46 14.99
C GLY A 122 -19.65 -5.74 14.16
N GLU A 123 -18.98 -5.74 13.01
CA GLU A 123 -18.82 -6.91 12.12
C GLU A 123 -18.17 -8.09 12.86
N LEU A 124 -17.14 -7.84 13.69
CA LEU A 124 -16.52 -8.84 14.57
C LEU A 124 -17.48 -9.35 15.66
N ALA A 125 -18.25 -8.47 16.30
CA ALA A 125 -19.20 -8.84 17.34
C ALA A 125 -20.35 -9.71 16.81
N ASP A 126 -20.84 -9.45 15.59
CA ASP A 126 -21.87 -10.25 14.95
C ASP A 126 -21.32 -11.60 14.45
N ALA A 127 -20.11 -11.61 13.88
CA ALA A 127 -19.42 -12.87 13.54
C ALA A 127 -19.16 -13.75 14.78
N HIS A 128 -18.84 -13.16 15.94
CA HIS A 128 -18.70 -13.89 17.19
C HIS A 128 -20.02 -14.55 17.63
N LYS A 129 -21.16 -13.85 17.56
CA LYS A 129 -22.49 -14.43 17.85
C LYS A 129 -22.81 -15.60 16.93
N GLU A 130 -22.57 -15.46 15.62
CA GLU A 130 -22.83 -16.54 14.65
C GLU A 130 -21.96 -17.78 14.93
N ILE A 131 -20.72 -17.58 15.41
CA ILE A 131 -19.84 -18.67 15.86
C ILE A 131 -20.39 -19.34 17.13
N GLU A 132 -20.89 -18.56 18.11
CA GLU A 132 -21.51 -19.06 19.34
C GLU A 132 -22.77 -19.89 19.03
N GLU A 133 -23.71 -19.36 18.24
CA GLU A 133 -24.91 -20.07 17.79
C GLU A 133 -24.55 -21.40 17.10
N ARG A 134 -23.58 -21.40 16.17
CA ARG A 134 -23.11 -22.65 15.54
C ARG A 134 -22.41 -23.61 16.49
N ASN A 135 -21.83 -23.13 17.58
CA ASN A 135 -21.24 -24.00 18.61
C ASN A 135 -22.35 -24.66 19.45
N GLU A 136 -23.43 -23.94 19.75
CA GLU A 136 -24.61 -24.52 20.40
C GLU A 136 -25.31 -25.57 19.52
N GLU A 137 -25.50 -25.28 18.22
CA GLU A 137 -26.02 -26.25 17.25
C GLU A 137 -25.18 -27.53 17.19
N ARG A 138 -23.84 -27.38 17.11
CA ARG A 138 -22.90 -28.52 17.12
C ARG A 138 -23.01 -29.32 18.42
N ALA A 139 -23.08 -28.66 19.57
CA ALA A 139 -23.26 -29.31 20.87
C ALA A 139 -24.63 -30.02 20.98
N ALA A 140 -25.69 -29.50 20.37
CA ALA A 140 -26.99 -30.16 20.27
C ALA A 140 -26.92 -31.42 19.39
N ILE A 141 -26.28 -31.33 18.22
CA ILE A 141 -26.04 -32.49 17.33
C ILE A 141 -25.27 -33.59 18.07
N ASP A 142 -24.23 -33.26 18.84
CA ASP A 142 -23.45 -34.25 19.59
C ASP A 142 -24.24 -34.93 20.72
N LYS A 143 -25.15 -34.19 21.38
CA LYS A 143 -26.10 -34.79 22.34
C LYS A 143 -27.03 -35.79 21.64
N TRP A 144 -27.55 -35.44 20.46
CA TRP A 144 -28.40 -36.34 19.65
C TRP A 144 -27.64 -37.56 19.14
N ARG A 145 -26.37 -37.41 18.71
CA ARG A 145 -25.49 -38.53 18.33
C ARG A 145 -25.31 -39.48 19.50
N LYS A 146 -24.89 -38.99 20.67
CA LYS A 146 -24.72 -39.80 21.89
C LYS A 146 -26.00 -40.53 22.30
N LEU A 147 -27.17 -39.90 22.17
CA LEU A 147 -28.46 -40.55 22.48
C LEU A 147 -28.81 -41.65 21.47
N ARG A 148 -28.67 -41.38 20.17
CA ARG A 148 -28.88 -42.38 19.11
C ARG A 148 -27.95 -43.57 19.29
N ASP A 149 -26.68 -43.33 19.62
CA ASP A 149 -25.68 -44.38 19.75
C ASP A 149 -25.96 -45.27 20.98
N LYS A 150 -26.48 -44.71 22.08
CA LYS A 150 -27.06 -45.48 23.19
C LYS A 150 -28.23 -46.34 22.73
N MET A 151 -29.24 -45.75 22.08
CA MET A 151 -30.41 -46.50 21.59
C MET A 151 -30.04 -47.60 20.59
N ALA A 152 -28.99 -47.39 19.77
CA ALA A 152 -28.48 -48.41 18.85
C ALA A 152 -27.85 -49.59 19.62
N ASN A 153 -27.06 -49.30 20.66
CA ASN A 153 -26.50 -50.33 21.53
C ASN A 153 -27.59 -51.11 22.29
N ASP A 154 -28.59 -50.41 22.84
CA ASP A 154 -29.73 -51.03 23.52
C ASP A 154 -30.49 -51.97 22.56
N LEU A 155 -30.73 -51.54 21.32
CA LEU A 155 -31.37 -52.38 20.28
C LEU A 155 -30.53 -53.59 19.87
N VAL A 156 -29.19 -53.53 19.96
CA VAL A 156 -28.31 -54.68 19.75
C VAL A 156 -28.40 -55.65 20.93
N HIS A 157 -28.36 -55.14 22.17
CA HIS A 157 -28.52 -55.95 23.38
C HIS A 157 -29.87 -56.69 23.40
N LEU A 158 -30.97 -55.95 23.18
CA LEU A 158 -32.32 -56.51 23.12
C LEU A 158 -32.49 -57.58 22.02
N LYS A 159 -31.77 -57.46 20.89
CA LYS A 159 -31.75 -58.51 19.86
C LYS A 159 -31.01 -59.76 20.33
N ALA A 160 -29.83 -59.60 20.95
CA ALA A 160 -29.09 -60.72 21.53
C ALA A 160 -29.94 -61.46 22.59
N ASP A 161 -30.63 -60.72 23.47
CA ASP A 161 -31.54 -61.29 24.48
C ASP A 161 -32.73 -62.05 23.87
N VAL A 162 -33.26 -61.59 22.73
CA VAL A 162 -34.30 -62.31 21.97
C VAL A 162 -33.72 -63.58 21.36
N GLU A 163 -32.58 -63.49 20.68
CA GLU A 163 -31.93 -64.63 20.04
C GLU A 163 -31.54 -65.72 21.04
N ASP A 164 -31.04 -65.35 22.23
CA ASP A 164 -30.67 -66.29 23.28
C ASP A 164 -31.88 -66.94 23.95
N ARG A 165 -32.98 -66.19 24.15
CA ARG A 165 -34.25 -66.81 24.57
C ARG A 165 -34.78 -67.76 23.51
N ASP A 166 -34.74 -67.39 22.23
CA ASP A 166 -35.16 -68.23 21.12
C ASP A 166 -34.32 -69.52 21.01
N LYS A 167 -33.01 -69.47 21.30
CA LYS A 167 -32.14 -70.66 21.37
C LYS A 167 -32.61 -71.60 22.50
N ARG A 168 -32.77 -71.07 23.72
CA ARG A 168 -33.23 -71.86 24.89
C ARG A 168 -34.60 -72.50 24.63
N HIS A 169 -35.59 -71.75 24.13
CA HIS A 169 -36.91 -72.30 23.81
C HIS A 169 -36.84 -73.39 22.72
N LYS A 170 -35.93 -73.28 21.74
CA LYS A 170 -35.71 -74.34 20.74
C LYS A 170 -35.11 -75.59 21.37
N GLU A 171 -34.18 -75.44 22.30
CA GLU A 171 -33.57 -76.54 23.05
C GLU A 171 -34.62 -77.25 23.93
N ASP A 172 -35.39 -76.50 24.73
CA ASP A 172 -36.49 -77.02 25.54
C ASP A 172 -37.54 -77.78 24.69
N LEU A 173 -37.93 -77.22 23.53
CA LEU A 173 -38.85 -77.88 22.59
C LEU A 173 -38.26 -79.15 21.97
N LEU A 174 -36.93 -79.22 21.76
CA LEU A 174 -36.26 -80.42 21.30
C LEU A 174 -36.22 -81.48 22.41
N ASP A 175 -35.99 -81.10 23.67
CA ASP A 175 -35.97 -82.02 24.80
C ASP A 175 -37.36 -82.56 25.16
N MET A 176 -38.39 -81.71 25.22
CA MET A 176 -39.78 -82.15 25.34
C MET A 176 -40.18 -83.09 24.18
N ARG A 177 -39.70 -82.82 22.95
CA ARG A 177 -39.94 -83.71 21.81
C ARG A 177 -39.18 -85.04 21.93
N ARG A 178 -37.95 -85.04 22.45
CA ARG A 178 -37.18 -86.27 22.73
C ARG A 178 -37.90 -87.13 23.77
N GLN A 179 -38.34 -86.53 24.88
CA GLN A 179 -39.13 -87.19 25.93
C GLN A 179 -40.43 -87.80 25.38
N GLN A 180 -41.25 -87.01 24.68
CA GLN A 180 -42.48 -87.52 24.03
C GLN A 180 -42.20 -88.64 23.02
N GLN A 181 -41.05 -88.62 22.33
CA GLN A 181 -40.67 -89.73 21.43
C GLN A 181 -40.27 -90.99 22.20
N LEU A 182 -39.62 -90.88 23.36
CA LEU A 182 -39.30 -92.00 24.22
C LEU A 182 -40.56 -92.62 24.83
N GLU A 183 -41.49 -91.81 25.35
CA GLU A 183 -42.79 -92.26 25.86
C GLU A 183 -43.62 -92.93 24.76
N LYS A 184 -43.69 -92.34 23.55
CA LYS A 184 -44.36 -92.96 22.40
C LYS A 184 -43.71 -94.26 21.99
N ARG A 185 -42.38 -94.38 22.03
CA ARG A 185 -41.68 -95.65 21.75
C ARG A 185 -42.01 -96.71 22.81
N TYR A 186 -42.07 -96.34 24.08
CA TYR A 186 -42.45 -97.23 25.17
C TYR A 186 -43.89 -97.75 25.01
N TRP A 187 -44.86 -96.84 24.84
CA TRP A 187 -46.26 -97.21 24.64
C TRP A 187 -46.50 -97.98 23.34
N ASN A 188 -45.85 -97.58 22.24
CA ASN A 188 -45.93 -98.33 20.98
C ASN A 188 -45.34 -99.73 21.15
N LEU A 189 -44.20 -99.89 21.82
CA LEU A 189 -43.62 -101.22 22.06
C LEU A 189 -44.57 -102.11 22.86
N GLU A 190 -45.27 -101.57 23.86
CA GLU A 190 -46.24 -102.34 24.64
C GLU A 190 -47.50 -102.70 23.81
N LYS A 191 -48.01 -101.75 23.02
CA LYS A 191 -49.15 -102.00 22.13
C LYS A 191 -48.80 -102.88 20.94
N ASP A 192 -47.57 -102.84 20.44
CA ASP A 192 -47.07 -103.72 19.39
C ASP A 192 -46.90 -105.15 19.91
N LYS A 193 -46.58 -105.38 21.20
CA LYS A 193 -46.64 -106.72 21.82
C LYS A 193 -48.08 -107.25 21.88
N GLU A 194 -49.02 -106.45 22.36
CA GLU A 194 -50.44 -106.81 22.46
C GLU A 194 -51.04 -107.10 21.07
N ILE A 195 -50.73 -106.26 20.09
CA ILE A 195 -51.10 -106.48 18.68
C ILE A 195 -50.36 -107.69 18.09
N ALA A 196 -49.10 -107.95 18.46
CA ALA A 196 -48.37 -109.14 18.01
C ALA A 196 -49.00 -110.42 18.56
N GLN A 197 -49.41 -110.46 19.83
CA GLN A 197 -50.14 -111.59 20.42
C GLN A 197 -51.46 -111.83 19.70
N ILE A 198 -52.29 -110.79 19.52
CA ILE A 198 -53.56 -110.91 18.77
C ILE A 198 -53.33 -111.34 17.32
N ARG A 199 -52.29 -110.82 16.66
CA ARG A 199 -51.90 -111.23 15.30
C ARG A 199 -51.36 -112.64 15.24
N GLU A 200 -50.64 -113.10 16.24
CA GLU A 200 -50.11 -114.46 16.32
C GLU A 200 -51.25 -115.46 16.55
N ASP A 201 -52.17 -115.17 17.46
CA ASP A 201 -53.39 -115.96 17.66
C ASP A 201 -54.28 -115.99 16.42
N ALA A 202 -54.46 -114.85 15.74
CA ALA A 202 -55.23 -114.77 14.50
C ALA A 202 -54.51 -115.41 13.31
N ALA A 203 -53.18 -115.31 13.22
CA ALA A 203 -52.38 -115.91 12.16
C ALA A 203 -52.30 -117.42 12.32
N ARG A 204 -52.16 -117.96 13.55
CA ARG A 204 -52.23 -119.41 13.81
C ARG A 204 -53.57 -119.97 13.34
N ARG A 205 -54.69 -119.36 13.78
CA ARG A 205 -56.05 -119.75 13.34
C ARG A 205 -56.22 -119.66 11.82
N ALA A 206 -55.73 -118.60 11.18
CA ALA A 206 -55.78 -118.47 9.73
C ALA A 206 -54.84 -119.45 9.01
N GLU A 207 -53.68 -119.78 9.57
CA GLU A 207 -52.72 -120.72 8.98
C GLU A 207 -53.21 -122.16 9.04
N ASP A 208 -53.99 -122.52 10.07
CA ASP A 208 -54.73 -123.77 10.17
C ASP A 208 -55.91 -123.83 9.17
N ASP A 209 -56.60 -122.70 8.90
CA ASP A 209 -57.77 -122.62 8.01
C ASP A 209 -57.46 -122.41 6.50
N MET A 210 -56.22 -122.08 6.11
CA MET A 210 -55.88 -121.66 4.73
C MET A 210 -55.20 -122.74 3.88
N ASP A 211 -55.77 -123.03 2.71
CA ASP A 211 -55.16 -123.87 1.66
C ASP A 211 -53.80 -123.32 1.17
N ASP A 212 -52.89 -124.22 0.77
CA ASP A 212 -51.54 -123.88 0.28
C ASP A 212 -51.52 -122.91 -0.91
N LYS A 213 -52.54 -122.95 -1.77
CA LYS A 213 -52.69 -121.99 -2.88
C LYS A 213 -52.97 -120.58 -2.37
N ILE A 214 -53.76 -120.44 -1.31
CA ILE A 214 -54.07 -119.16 -0.69
C ILE A 214 -52.83 -118.64 0.05
N LYS A 215 -52.10 -119.52 0.77
CA LYS A 215 -50.78 -119.21 1.37
C LYS A 215 -49.79 -118.69 0.33
N HIS A 216 -49.70 -119.31 -0.85
CA HIS A 216 -48.84 -118.84 -1.94
C HIS A 216 -49.28 -117.46 -2.51
N ILE A 217 -50.59 -117.25 -2.71
CA ILE A 217 -51.12 -115.94 -3.16
C ILE A 217 -50.85 -114.84 -2.13
N ILE A 218 -50.96 -115.15 -0.83
CA ILE A 218 -50.62 -114.21 0.26
C ILE A 218 -49.12 -113.89 0.25
N ALA A 219 -48.24 -114.88 0.05
CA ALA A 219 -46.80 -114.68 -0.03
C ALA A 219 -46.40 -113.78 -1.23
N LEU A 220 -46.98 -114.04 -2.40
CA LEU A 220 -46.74 -113.24 -3.62
C LEU A 220 -47.30 -111.82 -3.49
N ASN A 221 -48.49 -111.66 -2.87
CA ASN A 221 -49.02 -110.34 -2.54
C ASN A 221 -48.16 -109.60 -1.51
N ALA A 222 -47.57 -110.29 -0.53
CA ALA A 222 -46.64 -109.70 0.43
C ALA A 222 -45.34 -109.23 -0.25
N GLU A 223 -44.82 -109.98 -1.23
CA GLU A 223 -43.68 -109.54 -2.04
C GLU A 223 -44.02 -108.33 -2.92
N LEU A 224 -45.18 -108.34 -3.57
CA LEU A 224 -45.69 -107.20 -4.35
C LEU A 224 -45.88 -105.95 -3.46
N GLN A 225 -46.38 -106.11 -2.23
CA GLN A 225 -46.50 -105.04 -1.24
C GLN A 225 -45.13 -104.52 -0.79
N ARG A 226 -44.13 -105.39 -0.57
CA ARG A 226 -42.74 -104.96 -0.29
C ARG A 226 -42.15 -104.14 -1.43
N SER A 227 -42.34 -104.59 -2.67
CA SER A 227 -41.91 -103.87 -3.88
C SER A 227 -42.57 -102.51 -4.00
N ARG A 228 -43.89 -102.44 -3.82
CA ARG A 228 -44.68 -101.20 -3.78
C ARG A 228 -44.23 -100.26 -2.66
N ALA A 229 -44.05 -100.75 -1.44
CA ALA A 229 -43.56 -99.93 -0.32
C ALA A 229 -42.15 -99.37 -0.56
N LEU A 230 -41.30 -100.09 -1.29
CA LEU A 230 -39.99 -99.60 -1.71
C LEU A 230 -40.08 -98.54 -2.82
N GLN A 231 -41.05 -98.66 -3.74
CA GLN A 231 -41.37 -97.61 -4.72
C GLN A 231 -41.96 -96.35 -4.03
N GLU A 232 -42.87 -96.50 -3.07
CA GLU A 232 -43.46 -95.40 -2.30
C GLU A 232 -42.39 -94.68 -1.45
N LYS A 233 -41.45 -95.40 -0.83
CA LYS A 233 -40.27 -94.81 -0.16
C LYS A 233 -39.42 -93.99 -1.13
N LYS A 234 -39.09 -94.53 -2.31
CA LYS A 234 -38.35 -93.80 -3.36
C LYS A 234 -39.11 -92.54 -3.84
N ALA A 235 -40.42 -92.64 -4.03
CA ALA A 235 -41.26 -91.50 -4.41
C ALA A 235 -41.28 -90.42 -3.32
N ALA A 236 -41.40 -90.81 -2.04
CA ALA A 236 -41.34 -89.88 -0.90
C ALA A 236 -39.96 -89.22 -0.74
N GLU A 237 -38.86 -89.94 -0.99
CA GLU A 237 -37.52 -89.36 -1.03
C GLU A 237 -37.35 -88.35 -2.17
N LEU A 238 -37.83 -88.66 -3.37
CA LEU A 238 -37.81 -87.75 -4.51
C LEU A 238 -38.68 -86.51 -4.25
N ALA A 239 -39.86 -86.68 -3.63
CA ALA A 239 -40.71 -85.57 -3.21
C ALA A 239 -40.02 -84.65 -2.19
N ARG A 240 -39.37 -85.22 -1.16
CA ARG A 240 -38.56 -84.45 -0.18
C ARG A 240 -37.40 -83.72 -0.84
N LYS A 241 -36.66 -84.37 -1.74
CA LYS A 241 -35.57 -83.74 -2.50
C LYS A 241 -36.09 -82.58 -3.36
N ASN A 242 -37.20 -82.79 -4.08
CA ASN A 242 -37.84 -81.75 -4.88
C ASN A 242 -38.30 -80.57 -4.01
N GLU A 243 -38.92 -80.81 -2.85
CA GLU A 243 -39.30 -79.76 -1.92
C GLU A 243 -38.10 -78.95 -1.42
N ILE A 244 -36.99 -79.61 -1.08
CA ILE A 244 -35.73 -78.94 -0.71
C ILE A 244 -35.18 -78.10 -1.88
N TYR A 245 -35.19 -78.60 -3.10
CA TYR A 245 -34.76 -77.84 -4.28
C TYR A 245 -35.68 -76.64 -4.55
N VAL A 246 -37.01 -76.77 -4.38
CA VAL A 246 -37.96 -75.67 -4.51
C VAL A 246 -37.74 -74.59 -3.46
N ARG A 247 -37.43 -74.96 -2.20
CA ARG A 247 -37.07 -73.99 -1.14
C ARG A 247 -35.77 -73.26 -1.49
N LYS A 248 -34.71 -73.99 -1.84
CA LYS A 248 -33.42 -73.41 -2.26
C LYS A 248 -33.55 -72.50 -3.48
N ASN A 249 -34.38 -72.85 -4.46
CA ASN A 249 -34.61 -72.00 -5.63
C ASN A 249 -35.33 -70.69 -5.23
N LYS A 250 -36.28 -70.73 -4.30
CA LYS A 250 -36.92 -69.53 -3.73
C LYS A 250 -35.96 -68.66 -2.91
N GLU A 251 -35.03 -69.28 -2.17
CA GLU A 251 -33.96 -68.58 -1.43
C GLU A 251 -33.01 -67.88 -2.41
N LEU A 252 -32.44 -68.61 -3.37
CA LEU A 252 -31.54 -68.07 -4.40
C LEU A 252 -32.16 -66.96 -5.25
N LEU A 253 -33.48 -67.02 -5.52
CA LEU A 253 -34.18 -65.94 -6.23
C LEU A 253 -34.25 -64.66 -5.39
N ARG A 254 -34.49 -64.75 -4.07
CA ARG A 254 -34.49 -63.59 -3.17
C ARG A 254 -33.09 -63.01 -3.01
N ASP A 255 -32.08 -63.86 -2.86
CA ASP A 255 -30.68 -63.43 -2.75
C ASP A 255 -30.24 -62.72 -4.05
N LYS A 256 -30.59 -63.28 -5.21
CA LYS A 256 -30.36 -62.63 -6.52
C LYS A 256 -31.03 -61.26 -6.60
N GLU A 257 -32.29 -61.15 -6.18
CA GLU A 257 -33.02 -59.88 -6.20
C GLU A 257 -32.40 -58.85 -5.25
N LEU A 258 -32.03 -59.25 -4.03
CA LEU A 258 -31.34 -58.41 -3.05
C LEU A 258 -29.97 -57.95 -3.58
N HIS A 259 -29.18 -58.85 -4.16
CA HIS A 259 -27.90 -58.50 -4.80
C HIS A 259 -28.10 -57.54 -5.96
N MET A 260 -29.10 -57.75 -6.81
CA MET A 260 -29.43 -56.84 -7.92
C MET A 260 -29.76 -55.43 -7.40
N GLN A 261 -30.63 -55.32 -6.39
CA GLN A 261 -30.95 -54.04 -5.74
C GLN A 261 -29.72 -53.39 -5.10
N MET A 262 -28.84 -54.16 -4.46
CA MET A 262 -27.58 -53.66 -3.89
C MET A 262 -26.61 -53.16 -4.97
N HIS A 263 -26.47 -53.88 -6.08
CA HIS A 263 -25.65 -53.45 -7.22
C HIS A 263 -26.22 -52.19 -7.88
N GLU A 264 -27.54 -52.08 -8.05
CA GLU A 264 -28.20 -50.86 -8.52
C GLU A 264 -27.95 -49.68 -7.58
N GLN A 265 -28.09 -49.85 -6.26
CA GLN A 265 -27.82 -48.80 -5.29
C GLN A 265 -26.34 -48.39 -5.30
N SER A 266 -25.42 -49.35 -5.45
CA SER A 266 -23.99 -49.08 -5.58
C SER A 266 -23.68 -48.30 -6.87
N ALA A 267 -24.23 -48.73 -8.01
CA ALA A 267 -24.11 -48.03 -9.28
C ALA A 267 -24.68 -46.60 -9.23
N ARG A 268 -25.86 -46.40 -8.61
CA ARG A 268 -26.44 -45.06 -8.39
C ARG A 268 -25.57 -44.19 -7.50
N LYS A 269 -24.92 -44.75 -6.46
CA LYS A 269 -23.95 -44.02 -5.62
C LYS A 269 -22.69 -43.65 -6.41
N ALA A 270 -22.14 -44.60 -7.18
CA ALA A 270 -20.99 -44.37 -8.05
C ALA A 270 -21.27 -43.28 -9.09
N GLN A 271 -22.41 -43.32 -9.77
CA GLN A 271 -22.85 -42.27 -10.70
C GLN A 271 -22.94 -40.89 -10.05
N ARG A 272 -23.48 -40.79 -8.82
CA ARG A 272 -23.53 -39.50 -8.08
C ARG A 272 -22.14 -38.99 -7.72
N MET A 273 -21.23 -39.86 -7.30
CA MET A 273 -19.84 -39.47 -7.03
C MET A 273 -19.11 -39.06 -8.32
N ALA A 274 -19.29 -39.80 -9.43
CA ALA A 274 -18.69 -39.46 -10.72
C ALA A 274 -19.17 -38.09 -11.24
N LYS A 275 -20.46 -37.76 -11.06
CA LYS A 275 -20.99 -36.41 -11.37
C LYS A 275 -20.33 -35.33 -10.53
N ARG A 276 -20.23 -35.52 -9.21
CA ARG A 276 -19.56 -34.57 -8.30
C ARG A 276 -18.07 -34.40 -8.61
N ILE A 277 -17.40 -35.46 -9.06
CA ILE A 277 -16.00 -35.39 -9.54
C ILE A 277 -15.95 -34.57 -10.83
N ALA A 278 -16.76 -34.89 -11.85
CA ALA A 278 -16.79 -34.12 -13.09
C ALA A 278 -17.17 -32.63 -12.89
N GLU A 279 -18.08 -32.31 -11.96
CA GLU A 279 -18.41 -30.94 -11.55
C GLU A 279 -17.22 -30.23 -10.88
N ALA A 280 -16.44 -30.94 -10.06
CA ALA A 280 -15.23 -30.42 -9.43
C ALA A 280 -14.11 -30.23 -10.46
N ASP A 281 -13.88 -31.19 -11.35
CA ASP A 281 -12.88 -31.13 -12.42
C ASP A 281 -13.17 -29.96 -13.38
N ALA A 282 -14.44 -29.78 -13.77
CA ALA A 282 -14.87 -28.63 -14.59
C ALA A 282 -14.61 -27.29 -13.87
N LYS A 283 -14.81 -27.23 -12.55
CA LYS A 283 -14.50 -26.04 -11.75
C LYS A 283 -12.98 -25.80 -11.63
N ILE A 284 -12.18 -26.86 -11.46
CA ILE A 284 -10.72 -26.79 -11.43
C ILE A 284 -10.21 -26.24 -12.76
N LEU A 285 -10.61 -26.82 -13.89
CA LEU A 285 -10.24 -26.35 -15.24
C LEU A 285 -10.65 -24.88 -15.49
N SER A 286 -11.81 -24.46 -14.99
CA SER A 286 -12.24 -23.05 -15.08
C SER A 286 -11.39 -22.10 -14.23
N LEU A 287 -10.93 -22.54 -13.05
CA LEU A 287 -10.06 -21.76 -12.18
C LEU A 287 -8.62 -21.72 -12.69
N GLU A 288 -8.11 -22.84 -13.21
CA GLU A 288 -6.82 -22.93 -13.89
C GLU A 288 -6.79 -22.00 -15.11
N HIS A 289 -7.82 -22.02 -15.96
CA HIS A 289 -7.89 -21.12 -17.11
C HIS A 289 -7.93 -19.64 -16.71
N ALA A 290 -8.71 -19.29 -15.68
CA ALA A 290 -8.76 -17.92 -15.15
C ALA A 290 -7.40 -17.49 -14.55
N LEU A 291 -6.72 -18.39 -13.84
CA LEU A 291 -5.38 -18.14 -13.28
C LEU A 291 -4.34 -17.96 -14.40
N THR A 292 -4.35 -18.81 -15.42
CA THR A 292 -3.44 -18.68 -16.58
C THR A 292 -3.68 -17.38 -17.34
N ALA A 293 -4.95 -16.95 -17.52
CA ALA A 293 -5.26 -15.65 -18.11
C ALA A 293 -4.68 -14.50 -17.29
N VAL A 294 -4.92 -14.47 -15.97
CA VAL A 294 -4.38 -13.43 -15.06
C VAL A 294 -2.85 -13.43 -15.03
N VAL A 295 -2.20 -14.60 -15.06
CA VAL A 295 -0.72 -14.69 -15.13
C VAL A 295 -0.20 -14.10 -16.45
N HIS A 296 -0.83 -14.40 -17.58
CA HIS A 296 -0.46 -13.80 -18.87
C HIS A 296 -0.71 -12.28 -18.90
N GLU A 297 -1.82 -11.79 -18.35
CA GLU A 297 -2.09 -10.35 -18.21
C GLU A 297 -0.99 -9.67 -17.39
N PHE A 298 -0.56 -10.26 -16.27
CA PHE A 298 0.55 -9.74 -15.47
C PHE A 298 1.91 -9.80 -16.16
N ASP A 299 2.22 -10.86 -16.91
CA ASP A 299 3.46 -10.94 -17.69
C ASP A 299 3.47 -9.88 -18.82
N GLU A 300 2.36 -9.69 -19.53
CA GLU A 300 2.20 -8.63 -20.54
C GLU A 300 2.31 -7.22 -19.93
N GLU A 301 1.69 -6.97 -18.78
CA GLU A 301 1.82 -5.69 -18.06
C GLU A 301 3.25 -5.46 -17.59
N ARG A 302 3.94 -6.49 -17.08
CA ARG A 302 5.35 -6.41 -16.71
C ARG A 302 6.23 -6.09 -17.92
N GLU A 303 6.02 -6.74 -19.05
CA GLU A 303 6.77 -6.45 -20.28
C GLU A 303 6.51 -5.04 -20.80
N ARG A 304 5.26 -4.57 -20.80
CA ARG A 304 4.91 -3.18 -21.16
C ARG A 304 5.60 -2.16 -20.25
N LEU A 305 5.59 -2.38 -18.93
CA LEU A 305 6.26 -1.50 -17.97
C LEU A 305 7.78 -1.52 -18.12
N LEU A 306 8.39 -2.68 -18.38
CA LEU A 306 9.83 -2.80 -18.65
C LEU A 306 10.22 -2.07 -19.94
N GLN A 307 9.40 -2.16 -21.00
CA GLN A 307 9.63 -1.42 -22.25
C GLN A 307 9.48 0.09 -22.05
N GLN A 308 8.44 0.56 -21.34
CA GLN A 308 8.25 1.97 -21.03
C GLN A 308 9.41 2.54 -20.20
N THR A 309 9.78 1.87 -19.11
CA THR A 309 10.88 2.31 -18.25
C THR A 309 12.25 2.24 -18.95
N ALA A 310 12.45 1.33 -19.90
CA ALA A 310 13.65 1.31 -20.73
C ALA A 310 13.72 2.53 -21.67
N ILE A 311 12.61 2.91 -22.32
CA ILE A 311 12.53 4.10 -23.19
C ILE A 311 12.73 5.38 -22.38
N GLU A 312 12.03 5.53 -21.24
CA GLU A 312 12.21 6.69 -20.34
C GLU A 312 13.64 6.81 -19.81
N LEU A 313 14.30 5.68 -19.56
CA LEU A 313 15.70 5.64 -19.16
C LEU A 313 16.64 6.02 -20.31
N GLU A 314 16.35 5.63 -21.55
CA GLU A 314 17.12 6.04 -22.73
C GLU A 314 16.98 7.54 -22.99
N ASP A 315 15.76 8.08 -22.98
CA ASP A 315 15.47 9.51 -23.15
C ASP A 315 16.20 10.35 -22.08
N THR A 316 16.09 9.97 -20.80
CA THR A 316 16.77 10.69 -19.71
C THR A 316 18.30 10.55 -19.76
N GLN A 317 18.84 9.46 -20.31
CA GLN A 317 20.28 9.34 -20.58
C GLN A 317 20.73 10.27 -21.71
N LEU A 318 19.97 10.35 -22.81
CA LEU A 318 20.25 11.25 -23.93
C LEU A 318 20.20 12.73 -23.51
N ASP A 319 19.21 13.12 -22.70
CA ASP A 319 19.13 14.46 -22.11
C ASP A 319 20.32 14.75 -21.18
N ALA A 320 20.68 13.81 -20.30
CA ALA A 320 21.83 13.96 -19.41
C ALA A 320 23.15 14.09 -20.20
N GLU A 321 23.32 13.36 -21.31
CA GLU A 321 24.44 13.53 -22.22
C GLU A 321 24.42 14.89 -22.94
N GLY A 322 23.26 15.31 -23.45
CA GLY A 322 23.09 16.61 -24.11
C GLY A 322 23.47 17.77 -23.19
N LEU A 323 22.99 17.75 -21.95
CA LEU A 323 23.32 18.72 -20.91
C LEU A 323 24.81 18.69 -20.55
N ARG A 324 25.43 17.51 -20.41
CA ARG A 324 26.89 17.38 -20.20
C ARG A 324 27.70 18.00 -21.35
N LYS A 325 27.31 17.74 -22.60
CA LYS A 325 27.94 18.31 -23.81
C LYS A 325 27.78 19.83 -23.85
N LEU A 326 26.60 20.36 -23.53
CA LEU A 326 26.34 21.80 -23.44
C LEU A 326 27.16 22.48 -22.33
N LEU A 327 27.22 21.89 -21.13
CA LEU A 327 28.05 22.38 -20.03
C LEU A 327 29.55 22.40 -20.40
N ALA A 328 30.04 21.40 -21.14
CA ALA A 328 31.42 21.39 -21.63
C ALA A 328 31.69 22.54 -22.62
N LEU A 329 30.75 22.85 -23.53
CA LEU A 329 30.85 24.00 -24.43
C LEU A 329 30.82 25.34 -23.66
N LYS A 330 29.87 25.51 -22.72
CA LYS A 330 29.78 26.72 -21.90
C LYS A 330 31.01 26.93 -21.02
N ASN A 331 31.62 25.86 -20.50
CA ASN A 331 32.89 25.95 -19.79
C ASN A 331 34.06 26.39 -20.69
N LYS A 332 34.10 25.96 -21.96
CA LYS A 332 35.08 26.45 -22.96
C LYS A 332 34.86 27.93 -23.29
N GLU A 333 33.62 28.36 -23.52
CA GLU A 333 33.27 29.78 -23.72
C GLU A 333 33.69 30.64 -22.53
N LEU A 334 33.34 30.22 -21.30
CA LEU A 334 33.72 30.91 -20.07
C LEU A 334 35.24 30.95 -19.87
N ALA A 335 35.97 29.92 -20.27
CA ALA A 335 37.44 29.93 -20.24
C ALA A 335 38.02 30.91 -21.27
N HIS A 336 37.45 30.98 -22.47
CA HIS A 336 37.84 31.94 -23.51
C HIS A 336 37.58 33.39 -23.06
N ILE A 337 36.39 33.69 -22.51
CA ILE A 337 36.03 35.00 -21.96
C ILE A 337 37.00 35.39 -20.82
N ARG A 338 37.31 34.45 -19.90
CA ARG A 338 38.30 34.68 -18.83
C ARG A 338 39.70 34.96 -19.38
N ALA A 339 40.13 34.27 -20.44
CA ALA A 339 41.42 34.52 -21.09
C ALA A 339 41.46 35.89 -21.80
N LEU A 340 40.37 36.28 -22.47
CA LEU A 340 40.25 37.60 -23.12
C LEU A 340 40.25 38.73 -22.08
N ALA A 341 39.48 38.60 -21.00
CA ALA A 341 39.44 39.59 -19.94
C ALA A 341 40.82 39.77 -19.27
N ARG A 342 41.56 38.68 -19.05
CA ARG A 342 42.96 38.74 -18.60
C ARG A 342 43.88 39.45 -19.60
N ARG A 343 43.72 39.21 -20.91
CA ARG A 343 44.52 39.92 -21.93
C ARG A 343 44.24 41.42 -21.93
N VAL A 344 42.97 41.83 -21.86
CA VAL A 344 42.59 43.25 -21.78
C VAL A 344 43.12 43.89 -20.50
N LEU A 345 43.08 43.18 -19.37
CA LEU A 345 43.65 43.66 -18.11
C LEU A 345 45.17 43.84 -18.22
N ASN A 346 45.89 42.85 -18.77
CA ASN A 346 47.34 42.94 -18.97
C ASN A 346 47.71 44.10 -19.91
N GLN A 347 47.04 44.24 -21.05
CA GLN A 347 47.24 45.36 -21.98
C GLN A 347 46.98 46.72 -21.31
N ARG A 348 45.95 46.80 -20.47
CA ARG A 348 45.70 48.01 -19.66
C ARG A 348 46.83 48.25 -18.66
N THR A 349 47.33 47.22 -17.98
CA THR A 349 48.47 47.34 -17.05
C THR A 349 49.75 47.77 -17.78
N GLU A 350 50.01 47.24 -18.96
CA GLU A 350 51.13 47.62 -19.83
C GLU A 350 51.02 49.10 -20.28
N LEU A 351 49.82 49.56 -20.65
CA LEU A 351 49.56 50.97 -20.98
C LEU A 351 49.71 51.88 -19.76
N GLU A 352 49.20 51.48 -18.59
CA GLU A 352 49.35 52.22 -17.33
C GLU A 352 50.83 52.33 -16.93
N GLN A 353 51.62 51.26 -17.08
CA GLN A 353 53.07 51.27 -16.89
C GLN A 353 53.78 52.20 -17.89
N PHE A 354 53.50 52.07 -19.20
CA PHE A 354 54.08 52.94 -20.22
C PHE A 354 53.77 54.44 -19.99
N LEU A 355 52.56 54.77 -19.54
CA LEU A 355 52.19 56.15 -19.20
C LEU A 355 52.92 56.65 -17.94
N LEU A 356 53.08 55.80 -16.92
CA LEU A 356 53.86 56.13 -15.73
C LEU A 356 55.35 56.36 -16.07
N ASP A 357 55.95 55.47 -16.87
CA ASP A 357 57.33 55.58 -17.34
C ASP A 357 57.53 56.83 -18.20
N SER A 358 56.57 57.14 -19.07
CA SER A 358 56.57 58.37 -19.89
C SER A 358 56.51 59.63 -19.03
N LEU A 359 55.68 59.64 -17.98
CA LEU A 359 55.57 60.75 -17.04
C LEU A 359 56.83 60.88 -16.17
N GLU A 360 57.42 59.77 -15.72
CA GLU A 360 58.69 59.76 -14.99
C GLU A 360 59.85 60.24 -15.88
N TYR A 361 59.88 59.83 -17.15
CA TYR A 361 60.85 60.30 -18.14
C TYR A 361 60.72 61.81 -18.41
N VAL A 362 59.51 62.33 -18.63
CA VAL A 362 59.26 63.77 -18.79
C VAL A 362 59.66 64.54 -17.54
N LYS A 363 59.31 64.04 -16.35
CA LYS A 363 59.73 64.62 -15.06
C LYS A 363 61.25 64.62 -14.92
N GLY A 364 61.93 63.54 -15.30
CA GLY A 364 63.39 63.43 -15.33
C GLY A 364 64.05 64.40 -16.31
N GLN A 365 63.45 64.62 -17.49
CA GLN A 365 63.88 65.68 -18.40
C GLN A 365 63.70 67.07 -17.78
N ILE A 366 62.58 67.35 -17.12
CA ILE A 366 62.32 68.65 -16.49
C ILE A 366 63.33 68.90 -15.35
N THR A 367 63.61 67.92 -14.50
CA THR A 367 64.62 68.07 -13.42
C THR A 367 66.03 68.21 -13.99
N ALA A 368 66.39 67.45 -15.02
CA ALA A 368 67.70 67.57 -15.67
C ALA A 368 67.88 68.91 -16.40
N ARG A 369 66.83 69.43 -17.06
CA ARG A 369 66.83 70.77 -17.67
C ARG A 369 66.94 71.86 -16.59
N ALA A 370 66.17 71.75 -15.50
CA ALA A 370 66.24 72.70 -14.39
C ALA A 370 67.60 72.67 -13.67
N ALA A 371 68.23 71.50 -13.53
CA ALA A 371 69.58 71.38 -12.97
C ALA A 371 70.67 71.95 -13.90
N LYS A 372 70.54 71.76 -15.23
CA LYS A 372 71.42 72.40 -16.22
C LYS A 372 71.24 73.92 -16.27
N ALA A 373 70.01 74.40 -16.18
CA ALA A 373 69.70 75.83 -16.06
C ALA A 373 70.32 76.40 -14.77
N GLU A 374 70.15 75.74 -13.62
CA GLU A 374 70.79 76.15 -12.37
C GLU A 374 72.33 76.13 -12.44
N LEU A 375 72.93 75.16 -13.14
CA LEU A 375 74.39 75.14 -13.37
C LEU A 375 74.83 76.32 -14.25
N ALA A 376 74.07 76.63 -15.31
CA ALA A 376 74.33 77.76 -16.20
C ALA A 376 74.15 79.11 -15.47
N ASP A 377 73.11 79.25 -14.66
CA ASP A 377 72.87 80.41 -13.79
C ASP A 377 74.02 80.61 -12.79
N LYS A 378 74.49 79.52 -12.15
CA LYS A 378 75.66 79.56 -11.26
C LYS A 378 76.92 79.95 -12.01
N ALA A 379 77.19 79.35 -13.17
CA ALA A 379 78.36 79.68 -13.98
C ALA A 379 78.33 81.13 -14.49
N ALA A 380 77.16 81.64 -14.90
CA ALA A 380 76.97 83.03 -15.30
C ALA A 380 77.13 83.99 -14.11
N TYR A 381 76.60 83.64 -12.94
CA TYR A 381 76.80 84.41 -11.71
C TYR A 381 78.27 84.43 -11.29
N GLU A 382 78.98 83.30 -11.34
CA GLU A 382 80.41 83.23 -11.08
C GLU A 382 81.25 83.98 -12.13
N ALA A 383 80.85 84.01 -13.40
CA ALA A 383 81.50 84.81 -14.43
C ALA A 383 81.33 86.30 -14.12
N GLN A 384 80.11 86.76 -13.82
CA GLN A 384 79.85 88.13 -13.35
C GLN A 384 80.63 88.47 -12.07
N LEU A 385 80.82 87.50 -11.18
CA LEU A 385 81.65 87.65 -9.98
C LEU A 385 83.14 87.85 -10.32
N ARG A 386 83.66 87.11 -11.32
CA ARG A 386 85.05 87.23 -11.81
C ARG A 386 85.26 88.55 -12.55
N ASP A 387 84.32 88.97 -13.40
CA ASP A 387 84.39 90.25 -14.13
C ASP A 387 84.28 91.46 -13.19
N ALA A 388 83.45 91.36 -12.13
CA ALA A 388 83.38 92.36 -11.08
C ALA A 388 84.64 92.40 -10.20
N ALA A 389 85.25 91.24 -9.92
CA ALA A 389 86.55 91.17 -9.22
C ALA A 389 87.71 91.74 -10.05
N ALA A 390 87.62 91.70 -11.39
CA ALA A 390 88.54 92.39 -12.30
C ALA A 390 88.28 93.89 -12.45
N GLY A 391 87.19 94.41 -11.85
CA GLY A 391 86.84 95.84 -11.86
C GLY A 391 86.09 96.33 -13.11
N LEU A 392 85.65 95.44 -14.01
CA LEU A 392 84.94 95.81 -15.23
C LEU A 392 83.42 95.98 -15.03
N ALA A 393 82.85 95.50 -13.92
CA ALA A 393 81.42 95.59 -13.63
C ALA A 393 81.13 95.70 -12.11
N PRO A 394 79.94 96.20 -11.69
CA PRO A 394 79.52 96.16 -10.29
C PRO A 394 79.28 94.72 -9.80
N TYR A 395 79.53 94.48 -8.51
CA TYR A 395 79.37 93.16 -7.89
C TYR A 395 77.89 92.69 -7.91
N PRO A 396 77.58 91.46 -8.35
CA PRO A 396 76.21 90.99 -8.48
C PRO A 396 75.53 90.76 -7.11
N PRO A 397 74.22 91.08 -6.96
CA PRO A 397 73.51 90.92 -5.70
C PRO A 397 73.15 89.45 -5.41
N ILE A 398 73.22 89.06 -4.13
CA ILE A 398 72.82 87.74 -3.65
C ILE A 398 71.32 87.54 -3.89
N ARG A 399 70.94 86.68 -4.84
CA ARG A 399 69.54 86.33 -5.07
C ARG A 399 68.99 85.45 -3.94
N PRO A 400 67.87 85.80 -3.28
CA PRO A 400 67.20 84.89 -2.36
C PRO A 400 66.59 83.69 -3.13
N ALA A 401 66.43 82.55 -2.45
CA ALA A 401 66.15 81.22 -3.02
C ALA A 401 64.73 81.02 -3.65
N GLY A 402 64.07 82.09 -4.07
CA GLY A 402 62.73 82.11 -4.68
C GLY A 402 62.68 82.52 -6.15
N ALA A 403 63.71 83.18 -6.70
CA ALA A 403 63.74 83.62 -8.10
C ALA A 403 64.16 82.46 -9.04
N ALA A 404 63.23 81.55 -9.32
CA ALA A 404 63.47 80.38 -10.18
C ALA A 404 62.46 80.28 -11.33
N ASP A 405 62.91 79.68 -12.43
CA ASP A 405 62.12 79.37 -13.63
C ASP A 405 60.69 78.87 -13.33
N PRO A 406 59.71 79.21 -14.20
CA PRO A 406 58.34 78.68 -14.08
C PRO A 406 58.30 77.15 -14.04
N ALA A 407 59.25 76.47 -14.72
CA ALA A 407 59.42 75.02 -14.66
C ALA A 407 59.66 74.49 -13.23
N ARG A 408 60.43 75.21 -12.40
CA ARG A 408 60.78 74.79 -11.04
C ARG A 408 59.62 74.96 -10.07
N ALA A 409 58.75 75.95 -10.30
CA ALA A 409 57.50 76.13 -9.56
C ALA A 409 56.49 75.01 -9.84
N VAL A 410 56.38 74.54 -11.09
CA VAL A 410 55.52 73.41 -11.48
C VAL A 410 55.98 72.11 -10.80
N VAL A 411 57.28 71.82 -10.79
CA VAL A 411 57.82 70.64 -10.08
C VAL A 411 57.56 70.71 -8.57
N ARG A 412 57.71 71.88 -7.93
CA ARG A 412 57.38 72.04 -6.51
C ARG A 412 55.89 71.80 -6.24
N LYS A 413 54.97 72.35 -7.05
CA LYS A 413 53.52 72.11 -6.93
C LYS A 413 53.14 70.62 -7.09
N LEU A 414 53.70 69.94 -8.08
CA LEU A 414 53.49 68.49 -8.28
C LEU A 414 54.04 67.67 -7.11
N THR A 415 55.15 68.08 -6.51
CA THR A 415 55.75 67.38 -5.37
C THR A 415 54.94 67.59 -4.08
N SER A 416 54.41 68.80 -3.84
CA SER A 416 53.56 69.07 -2.68
C SER A 416 52.21 68.34 -2.75
N LEU A 417 51.64 68.17 -3.95
CA LEU A 417 50.42 67.36 -4.15
C LEU A 417 50.66 65.87 -3.87
N ARG A 418 51.86 65.34 -4.15
CA ARG A 418 52.23 63.96 -3.84
C ARG A 418 52.38 63.71 -2.33
N THR A 419 52.75 64.73 -1.55
CA THR A 419 52.81 64.62 -0.08
C THR A 419 51.43 64.72 0.59
N THR A 420 50.51 65.55 0.10
CA THR A 420 49.15 65.63 0.65
C THR A 420 48.30 64.39 0.34
N ALA A 421 48.50 63.78 -0.84
CA ALA A 421 47.80 62.54 -1.21
C ALA A 421 48.24 61.29 -0.41
N ARG A 422 49.36 61.35 0.33
CA ARG A 422 49.87 60.24 1.16
C ARG A 422 49.44 60.34 2.64
N ALA A 423 48.63 61.35 2.98
CA ALA A 423 48.21 61.64 4.36
C ALA A 423 46.68 61.48 4.57
N ALA A 424 46.03 60.59 3.83
CA ALA A 424 44.66 60.13 4.11
C ALA A 424 44.71 58.76 4.83
N PRO A 425 43.85 58.51 5.83
CA PRO A 425 43.89 57.26 6.60
C PRO A 425 43.47 56.06 5.74
N VAL A 426 44.18 54.95 5.91
CA VAL A 426 43.81 53.65 5.34
C VAL A 426 42.56 53.15 6.07
N SER A 427 41.41 53.19 5.41
CA SER A 427 40.21 52.50 5.87
C SER A 427 40.32 51.01 5.57
N GLU A 428 40.90 50.26 6.51
CA GLU A 428 40.73 48.82 6.56
C GLU A 428 39.24 48.49 6.69
N SER A 429 38.68 47.75 5.72
CA SER A 429 37.31 47.25 5.83
C SER A 429 37.26 45.73 5.59
N SER A 430 37.03 45.00 6.67
CA SER A 430 36.47 43.65 6.70
C SER A 430 37.30 42.50 6.09
N ARG A 431 38.37 42.09 6.78
CA ARG A 431 38.69 40.66 6.91
C ARG A 431 38.24 40.17 8.29
N ALA A 432 36.96 39.82 8.42
CA ALA A 432 36.41 39.26 9.65
C ALA A 432 36.58 37.73 9.67
N ALA A 433 37.34 37.23 10.63
CA ALA A 433 37.28 35.83 11.05
C ALA A 433 36.59 35.77 12.41
N ALA A 434 35.57 34.92 12.56
CA ALA A 434 34.91 34.64 13.83
C ALA A 434 34.51 33.16 13.88
N ASN A 435 34.72 32.54 15.05
CA ASN A 435 34.45 31.14 15.37
C ASN A 435 33.11 31.01 16.18
N PRO A 436 32.61 29.78 16.47
CA PRO A 436 31.18 29.47 16.84
C PRO A 436 30.94 29.52 18.38
N PRO A 437 29.89 28.91 19.04
CA PRO A 437 28.68 28.13 18.65
C PRO A 437 27.36 28.73 19.28
N PRO A 438 26.25 28.04 19.74
CA PRO A 438 25.77 26.64 19.67
C PRO A 438 24.22 26.43 19.40
N SER A 439 23.75 25.18 19.60
CA SER A 439 22.40 24.68 20.00
C SER A 439 21.15 24.83 19.09
N THR A 440 20.89 23.76 18.30
CA THR A 440 19.69 22.86 18.22
C THR A 440 18.38 23.20 18.98
N PRO A 441 17.19 22.63 18.60
CA PRO A 441 16.91 21.45 17.74
C PRO A 441 15.88 21.76 16.59
N ASP A 442 15.26 20.84 15.83
CA ASP A 442 15.12 19.37 15.84
C ASP A 442 14.73 18.83 14.42
N SER A 443 14.88 17.53 14.21
CA SER A 443 14.01 16.64 13.39
C SER A 443 13.66 16.98 11.92
N ARG A 444 14.15 16.18 10.95
CA ARG A 444 13.39 15.01 10.38
C ARG A 444 14.01 14.33 9.13
N TYR A 445 14.19 13.01 9.25
CA TYR A 445 14.30 11.94 8.23
C TYR A 445 15.46 11.94 7.19
N ARG A 446 15.84 10.79 6.61
CA ARG A 446 16.15 9.43 7.13
C ARG A 446 16.75 8.59 5.97
N GLU A 447 18.04 8.32 6.02
CA GLU A 447 18.71 7.26 5.23
C GLU A 447 18.92 6.03 6.13
N PRO A 448 18.65 4.79 5.68
CA PRO A 448 19.06 3.57 6.36
C PRO A 448 20.14 2.80 5.58
N GLY A 449 21.41 3.15 5.81
CA GLY A 449 22.58 2.41 5.32
C GLY A 449 23.31 1.67 6.44
N THR A 450 23.04 0.36 6.56
CA THR A 450 23.90 -0.72 7.13
C THR A 450 24.86 -0.42 8.30
N PHE A 451 24.65 -1.12 9.43
CA PHE A 451 25.74 -1.77 10.18
C PHE A 451 25.19 -2.83 11.16
N LEU A 452 25.42 -4.13 10.89
CA LEU A 452 26.12 -5.03 11.82
C LEU A 452 26.35 -6.43 11.25
N THR A 453 27.61 -6.83 11.28
CA THR A 453 28.12 -8.18 11.03
C THR A 453 27.85 -9.09 12.23
N GLN A 454 27.33 -10.32 12.03
CA GLN A 454 28.04 -11.58 12.37
C GLN A 454 27.13 -12.83 12.41
N LEU A 455 27.78 -13.95 12.02
CA LEU A 455 27.60 -15.35 12.43
C LEU A 455 26.61 -16.29 11.71
N VAL A 456 27.11 -17.53 11.56
CA VAL A 456 26.52 -18.78 10.99
C VAL A 456 26.41 -18.75 9.45
N GLU A 457 27.36 -19.30 8.68
CA GLU A 457 27.60 -20.75 8.39
C GLU A 457 26.37 -21.39 7.67
N SER A 458 26.48 -22.12 6.55
CA SER A 458 27.62 -22.73 5.83
C SER A 458 27.26 -23.06 4.35
N GLU A 459 28.28 -23.29 3.52
CA GLU A 459 28.39 -24.33 2.45
C GLU A 459 27.18 -24.57 1.49
N SER A 460 27.28 -24.21 0.20
CA SER A 460 27.68 -25.07 -0.96
C SER A 460 26.71 -26.25 -1.26
N GLU A 461 26.30 -26.58 -2.50
CA GLU A 461 27.02 -26.54 -3.78
C GLU A 461 26.09 -26.25 -5.00
N SER A 462 26.72 -26.14 -6.17
CA SER A 462 26.12 -26.07 -7.50
C SER A 462 25.42 -27.36 -7.96
N SER A 463 24.37 -27.22 -8.78
CA SER A 463 24.17 -28.11 -9.93
C SER A 463 23.42 -27.37 -11.03
N ALA A 464 24.12 -27.13 -12.14
CA ALA A 464 23.44 -26.86 -13.41
C ALA A 464 23.13 -28.20 -14.06
N ASP A 465 22.01 -28.30 -14.77
CA ASP A 465 21.85 -29.23 -15.88
C ASP A 465 20.81 -28.66 -16.85
N GLU A 466 21.23 -28.48 -18.09
CA GLU A 466 20.34 -28.18 -19.21
C GLU A 466 19.58 -29.45 -19.61
N HIS A 467 18.28 -29.34 -19.94
CA HIS A 467 17.70 -30.22 -20.94
C HIS A 467 16.51 -29.55 -21.64
N ASP A 468 16.80 -29.00 -22.82
CA ASP A 468 15.82 -28.44 -23.75
C ASP A 468 15.33 -29.55 -24.72
N VAL A 469 14.07 -30.00 -24.58
CA VAL A 469 13.47 -31.02 -25.47
C VAL A 469 11.96 -30.78 -25.67
N LEU A 470 11.63 -30.19 -26.83
CA LEU A 470 10.39 -30.39 -27.63
C LEU A 470 9.02 -30.08 -26.98
N GLY A 471 8.32 -29.07 -27.52
CA GLY A 471 6.91 -28.83 -27.16
C GLY A 471 6.09 -27.91 -28.07
N GLY A 472 6.55 -27.61 -29.30
CA GLY A 472 5.86 -26.66 -30.18
C GLY A 472 4.43 -27.08 -30.52
N ARG A 473 3.43 -26.36 -29.98
CA ARG A 473 2.01 -26.52 -30.36
C ARG A 473 1.28 -25.18 -30.35
N ALA A 474 1.40 -24.45 -31.45
CA ALA A 474 0.56 -23.29 -31.73
C ALA A 474 -0.93 -23.69 -31.64
N ARG A 475 -1.68 -23.02 -30.77
CA ARG A 475 -3.15 -22.94 -30.89
C ARG A 475 -3.49 -21.60 -31.50
N VAL A 476 -4.07 -21.66 -32.70
CA VAL A 476 -4.83 -20.53 -33.25
C VAL A 476 -5.97 -20.24 -32.28
N VAL A 477 -6.09 -18.97 -31.85
CA VAL A 477 -7.24 -18.49 -31.08
C VAL A 477 -8.19 -17.83 -32.08
N ASP A 478 -9.42 -18.33 -32.18
CA ASP A 478 -10.45 -17.74 -33.03
C ASP A 478 -10.87 -16.37 -32.48
N SER A 479 -10.44 -15.31 -33.16
CA SER A 479 -10.67 -13.90 -32.79
C SER A 479 -12.09 -13.40 -33.14
N ALA A 480 -13.12 -14.14 -32.72
CA ALA A 480 -14.49 -13.95 -33.20
C ALA A 480 -15.46 -13.25 -32.22
N PHE A 481 -15.14 -13.11 -30.93
CA PHE A 481 -16.10 -12.61 -29.91
C PHE A 481 -15.55 -11.60 -28.88
N ALA A 482 -14.48 -10.87 -29.21
CA ALA A 482 -14.06 -9.71 -28.43
C ALA A 482 -14.99 -8.50 -28.72
N VAL A 483 -16.13 -8.41 -28.02
CA VAL A 483 -17.02 -7.25 -28.09
C VAL A 483 -16.42 -6.10 -27.28
N ASP A 484 -15.84 -5.13 -27.97
CA ASP A 484 -15.16 -4.00 -27.35
C ASP A 484 -16.18 -3.04 -26.70
N ILE A 485 -16.18 -2.96 -25.37
CA ILE A 485 -17.19 -2.25 -24.55
C ILE A 485 -17.23 -0.73 -24.86
N ARG A 486 -16.14 -0.19 -25.43
CA ARG A 486 -16.06 1.20 -25.89
C ARG A 486 -16.91 1.47 -27.14
N ALA A 487 -17.12 0.46 -28.00
CA ALA A 487 -17.87 0.59 -29.25
C ALA A 487 -19.39 0.51 -29.10
N LEU A 488 -19.89 0.00 -27.97
CA LEU A 488 -21.32 -0.06 -27.66
C LEU A 488 -21.93 1.36 -27.58
N SER A 489 -23.22 1.49 -27.89
CA SER A 489 -23.99 2.70 -27.61
C SER A 489 -24.24 2.87 -26.10
N TRP A 490 -24.72 4.05 -25.69
CA TRP A 490 -25.05 4.29 -24.28
C TRP A 490 -26.21 3.39 -23.81
N ASP A 491 -27.25 3.23 -24.64
CA ASP A 491 -28.41 2.38 -24.37
C ASP A 491 -28.03 0.89 -24.24
N GLU A 492 -27.11 0.39 -25.08
CA GLU A 492 -26.60 -0.99 -24.99
C GLU A 492 -25.76 -1.22 -23.73
N ARG A 493 -24.92 -0.25 -23.35
CA ARG A 493 -24.20 -0.30 -22.06
C ARG A 493 -25.16 -0.30 -20.87
N GLU A 494 -26.23 0.52 -20.93
CA GLU A 494 -27.25 0.54 -19.89
C GLU A 494 -28.00 -0.81 -19.81
N ALA A 495 -28.34 -1.42 -20.95
CA ALA A 495 -28.97 -2.73 -21.01
C ALA A 495 -28.08 -3.84 -20.41
N VAL A 496 -26.79 -3.86 -20.73
CA VAL A 496 -25.81 -4.80 -20.16
C VAL A 496 -25.64 -4.58 -18.64
N LEU A 497 -25.60 -3.33 -18.18
CA LEU A 497 -25.54 -3.02 -16.75
C LEU A 497 -26.82 -3.43 -16.01
N ARG A 498 -28.00 -3.19 -16.58
CA ARG A 498 -29.29 -3.64 -16.02
C ARG A 498 -29.36 -5.17 -15.95
N LEU A 499 -28.87 -5.87 -16.97
CA LEU A 499 -28.78 -7.34 -17.00
C LEU A 499 -27.81 -7.86 -15.92
N LEU A 500 -26.64 -7.24 -15.76
CA LEU A 500 -25.66 -7.55 -14.72
C LEU A 500 -26.24 -7.33 -13.32
N ILE A 501 -26.91 -6.20 -13.07
CA ILE A 501 -27.54 -5.89 -11.78
C ILE A 501 -28.68 -6.86 -11.47
N ALA A 502 -29.52 -7.21 -12.45
CA ALA A 502 -30.56 -8.22 -12.28
C ALA A 502 -29.97 -9.60 -11.93
N LYS A 503 -28.90 -10.01 -12.62
CA LYS A 503 -28.16 -11.26 -12.38
C LYS A 503 -27.46 -11.27 -11.01
N LEU A 504 -26.90 -10.15 -10.57
CA LEU A 504 -26.28 -9.99 -9.25
C LEU A 504 -27.34 -10.08 -8.13
N ASN A 505 -28.52 -9.53 -8.37
CA ASN A 505 -29.66 -9.55 -7.44
C ASN A 505 -30.49 -10.85 -7.50
N GLY A 506 -30.05 -11.87 -8.24
CA GLY A 506 -30.72 -13.17 -8.34
C GLY A 506 -32.08 -13.15 -9.06
N VAL A 507 -32.40 -12.06 -9.76
CA VAL A 507 -33.65 -11.94 -10.54
C VAL A 507 -33.45 -12.65 -11.87
N ASN A 508 -34.18 -13.75 -12.08
CA ASN A 508 -34.07 -14.53 -13.31
C ASN A 508 -34.69 -13.75 -14.49
N VAL A 509 -33.89 -13.43 -15.51
CA VAL A 509 -34.27 -12.47 -16.57
C VAL A 509 -35.02 -13.13 -17.75
N ASP A 510 -35.07 -14.46 -17.81
CA ASP A 510 -35.69 -15.22 -18.90
C ASP A 510 -37.25 -15.29 -18.83
N ALA A 511 -37.90 -14.23 -18.36
CA ALA A 511 -39.36 -14.13 -18.29
C ALA A 511 -39.89 -13.14 -19.35
N PRO A 512 -40.79 -13.55 -20.28
CA PRO A 512 -41.37 -12.64 -21.27
C PRO A 512 -42.25 -11.58 -20.60
N PRO A 513 -42.38 -10.38 -21.20
CA PRO A 513 -43.01 -9.25 -20.55
C PRO A 513 -44.53 -9.41 -20.45
N GLY A 514 -45.05 -9.52 -19.23
CA GLY A 514 -46.47 -9.24 -18.96
C GLY A 514 -47.22 -10.24 -18.09
N VAL A 515 -46.89 -10.31 -16.79
CA VAL A 515 -47.93 -10.31 -15.74
C VAL A 515 -47.39 -9.51 -14.54
N ALA A 516 -48.15 -8.52 -14.08
CA ALA A 516 -47.83 -7.82 -12.84
C ALA A 516 -48.31 -8.64 -11.63
N SER A 517 -47.53 -8.67 -10.55
CA SER A 517 -48.08 -8.97 -9.23
C SER A 517 -47.33 -8.23 -8.14
N GLN A 518 -48.06 -7.45 -7.35
CA GLN A 518 -47.59 -6.81 -6.14
C GLN A 518 -47.57 -7.83 -4.99
N ALA A 519 -46.58 -7.75 -4.10
CA ALA A 519 -46.73 -8.21 -2.72
C ALA A 519 -45.71 -7.49 -1.80
N SER A 520 -46.23 -6.78 -0.80
CA SER A 520 -45.47 -6.12 0.27
C SER A 520 -45.07 -7.13 1.37
N PRO A 521 -44.11 -6.82 2.27
CA PRO A 521 -43.49 -7.81 3.15
C PRO A 521 -44.33 -8.13 4.40
N VAL A 522 -44.14 -9.31 4.97
CA VAL A 522 -44.74 -9.72 6.25
C VAL A 522 -43.67 -10.29 7.20
N SER A 523 -43.71 -9.79 8.43
CA SER A 523 -42.82 -10.12 9.55
C SER A 523 -42.89 -11.59 9.99
N VAL A 524 -41.80 -12.08 10.59
CA VAL A 524 -41.77 -13.36 11.30
C VAL A 524 -41.49 -13.14 12.79
N ALA A 525 -42.40 -13.63 13.63
CA ALA A 525 -42.21 -13.82 15.07
C ALA A 525 -42.94 -15.11 15.50
N PRO A 526 -42.54 -15.78 16.60
CA PRO A 526 -42.54 -17.25 16.63
C PRO A 526 -43.63 -17.89 17.51
N ALA A 527 -43.91 -19.18 17.28
CA ALA A 527 -44.70 -19.99 18.21
C ALA A 527 -44.36 -21.50 18.17
N GLY A 528 -44.28 -22.10 19.37
CA GLY A 528 -45.17 -23.22 19.70
C GLY A 528 -44.72 -24.66 19.38
N ARG A 529 -44.13 -25.32 20.39
CA ARG A 529 -43.95 -26.78 20.48
C ARG A 529 -45.27 -27.58 20.30
N SER A 530 -45.19 -28.79 19.73
CA SER A 530 -45.75 -30.02 20.36
C SER A 530 -45.32 -31.31 19.63
N SER A 531 -45.30 -32.43 20.38
CA SER A 531 -44.80 -33.75 19.94
C SER A 531 -45.93 -34.67 19.45
N PRO A 532 -45.64 -35.73 18.64
CA PRO A 532 -46.67 -36.55 18.00
C PRO A 532 -47.20 -37.70 18.88
N SER A 533 -48.45 -38.09 18.65
CA SER A 533 -49.09 -39.27 19.25
C SER A 533 -49.17 -40.47 18.27
N ARG A 534 -49.32 -41.67 18.85
CA ARG A 534 -49.19 -42.99 18.19
C ARG A 534 -50.57 -43.55 17.78
N PRO A 535 -50.69 -44.32 16.66
CA PRO A 535 -51.99 -44.83 16.20
C PRO A 535 -52.50 -46.06 16.98
N THR A 536 -53.82 -46.25 16.93
CA THR A 536 -54.56 -47.42 17.45
C THR A 536 -54.97 -48.39 16.32
N PRO A 537 -55.10 -49.70 16.59
CA PRO A 537 -55.60 -50.69 15.64
C PRO A 537 -57.08 -51.06 15.88
N THR A 538 -57.76 -51.63 14.87
CA THR A 538 -59.13 -52.17 14.96
C THR A 538 -59.18 -53.54 14.26
N PRO A 539 -59.94 -54.54 14.76
CA PRO A 539 -59.61 -55.96 14.51
C PRO A 539 -60.46 -56.69 13.44
N LEU A 540 -60.04 -57.92 13.14
CA LEU A 540 -60.70 -58.88 12.24
C LEU A 540 -61.80 -59.71 12.92
N GLY A 541 -62.88 -59.97 12.16
CA GLY A 541 -63.92 -60.98 12.40
C GLY A 541 -65.14 -60.69 11.51
N GLY A 542 -65.87 -61.66 10.93
CA GLY A 542 -65.75 -63.11 10.88
C GLY A 542 -66.93 -63.73 10.07
N TYR A 543 -66.96 -65.06 9.92
CA TYR A 543 -68.10 -65.90 9.48
C TYR A 543 -68.51 -66.01 7.98
N ARG A 544 -68.00 -67.10 7.37
CA ARG A 544 -68.72 -68.26 6.76
C ARG A 544 -70.02 -68.09 5.91
N ALA A 545 -69.91 -68.63 4.67
CA ALA A 545 -70.79 -69.62 4.00
C ALA A 545 -72.22 -69.19 3.56
N ALA A 546 -72.81 -69.60 2.42
CA ALA A 546 -72.72 -70.88 1.68
C ALA A 546 -73.42 -70.82 0.28
N LYS A 547 -73.35 -71.93 -0.49
CA LYS A 547 -74.22 -72.34 -1.63
C LYS A 547 -74.14 -71.52 -2.94
N THR A 548 -74.20 -72.03 -4.19
CA THR A 548 -74.01 -73.32 -4.92
C THR A 548 -74.63 -73.14 -6.33
N ARG A 549 -74.30 -74.00 -7.32
CA ARG A 549 -74.89 -74.16 -8.70
C ARG A 549 -74.44 -73.16 -9.79
N VAL A 550 -74.30 -73.54 -11.08
CA VAL A 550 -74.02 -74.85 -11.76
C VAL A 550 -73.59 -74.62 -13.23
N LEU A 551 -72.72 -75.50 -13.74
CA LEU A 551 -72.40 -75.90 -15.14
C LEU A 551 -72.89 -75.09 -16.37
N SER A 552 -71.95 -74.71 -17.23
CA SER A 552 -71.79 -75.13 -18.66
C SER A 552 -70.53 -74.43 -19.24
N GLY A 553 -69.87 -74.84 -20.33
CA GLY A 553 -70.02 -76.01 -21.20
C GLY A 553 -69.21 -75.81 -22.50
N GLY A 554 -68.45 -76.83 -22.93
CA GLY A 554 -67.71 -76.88 -24.19
C GLY A 554 -66.28 -76.30 -24.16
N ALA A 555 -65.36 -76.68 -25.04
CA ALA A 555 -65.17 -77.85 -25.90
C ALA A 555 -63.85 -77.62 -26.68
N SER A 556 -63.06 -78.67 -26.87
CA SER A 556 -62.12 -78.94 -27.98
C SER A 556 -61.55 -77.77 -28.82
N GLN A 557 -60.21 -77.63 -28.85
CA GLN A 557 -59.37 -78.22 -29.93
C GLN A 557 -57.86 -78.02 -29.70
N ARG A 558 -57.05 -79.03 -30.09
CA ARG A 558 -55.60 -78.97 -30.26
C ARG A 558 -55.26 -79.31 -31.71
N VAL A 559 -54.58 -78.44 -32.46
CA VAL A 559 -53.91 -78.80 -33.73
C VAL A 559 -52.65 -77.93 -33.94
N ARG A 560 -51.46 -78.58 -33.92
CA ARG A 560 -50.17 -78.27 -34.62
C ARG A 560 -49.59 -76.82 -34.56
N ALA A 561 -48.33 -76.51 -34.90
CA ALA A 561 -47.24 -77.25 -35.55
C ALA A 561 -45.82 -76.73 -35.11
N THR A 562 -44.79 -77.57 -35.28
CA THR A 562 -43.40 -77.30 -35.82
C THR A 562 -42.72 -75.92 -35.69
N SER A 563 -41.39 -75.70 -35.58
CA SER A 563 -40.09 -76.43 -35.47
C SER A 563 -38.98 -75.33 -35.50
N PRO A 564 -37.66 -75.57 -35.75
CA PRO A 564 -36.65 -76.50 -35.21
C PRO A 564 -35.61 -75.77 -34.30
N LEU A 565 -34.81 -76.38 -33.43
CA LEU A 565 -33.62 -77.24 -33.65
C LEU A 565 -32.45 -76.58 -34.44
N VAL A 566 -31.41 -76.13 -33.71
CA VAL A 566 -30.00 -76.06 -34.16
C VAL A 566 -29.13 -76.63 -33.04
N ALA A 567 -28.09 -77.38 -33.40
CA ALA A 567 -27.23 -78.11 -32.47
C ALA A 567 -25.81 -77.54 -32.47
N THR A 568 -25.10 -77.71 -31.34
CA THR A 568 -23.63 -77.85 -31.36
C THR A 568 -23.22 -78.86 -30.29
N ALA A 569 -22.41 -79.85 -30.68
CA ALA A 569 -21.82 -80.83 -29.79
C ALA A 569 -20.32 -80.95 -30.07
N ALA A 570 -19.51 -80.97 -29.01
CA ALA A 570 -18.10 -81.38 -29.03
C ALA A 570 -17.73 -81.96 -27.66
N SER A 571 -16.79 -82.90 -27.62
CA SER A 571 -16.61 -83.90 -26.54
C SER A 571 -15.14 -83.86 -25.99
N PRO A 572 -14.55 -84.88 -25.31
CA PRO A 572 -14.64 -85.06 -23.85
C PRO A 572 -13.33 -85.35 -23.07
N GLN A 573 -13.39 -85.27 -21.73
CA GLN A 573 -12.61 -86.05 -20.72
C GLN A 573 -11.06 -85.86 -20.60
N PRO A 574 -10.34 -86.45 -19.58
CA PRO A 574 -10.76 -87.08 -18.31
C PRO A 574 -10.01 -86.66 -17.01
N LEU A 575 -10.63 -86.99 -15.86
CA LEU A 575 -10.09 -87.48 -14.56
C LEU A 575 -8.60 -87.28 -14.17
N ARG A 576 -8.35 -86.77 -12.93
CA ARG A 576 -7.60 -87.51 -11.87
C ARG A 576 -7.62 -86.91 -10.44
N LYS A 577 -7.90 -87.80 -9.48
CA LYS A 577 -7.39 -87.94 -8.08
C LYS A 577 -7.66 -86.87 -6.98
N ARG A 578 -8.31 -87.36 -5.91
CA ARG A 578 -8.16 -86.93 -4.50
C ARG A 578 -6.76 -87.26 -3.96
N ARG A 579 -6.15 -86.35 -3.17
CA ARG A 579 -5.67 -86.57 -1.78
C ARG A 579 -4.70 -85.46 -1.34
N ALA A 580 -5.14 -84.65 -0.38
CA ALA A 580 -4.46 -84.36 0.88
C ALA A 580 -5.59 -84.12 1.90
#